data_AF-A0A3B8T232-F1
#
_entry.id   AF-A0A3B8T232-F1
#
_cell.length_a   1.000
_cell.length_b   1.000
_cell.length_c   1.000
_cell.angle_alpha   90.00
_cell.angle_beta   90.00
_cell.angle_gamma   90.00
#
_symmetry.space_group_name_H-M   'P 1'
#
loop_
_entity.id
_entity.type
_entity.pdbx_description
1 polymer ?
#
loop_
_entity_poly.entity_id
_entity_poly.type
_entity_poly.pdbx_seq_one_letter_code
_entity_poly.pdbx_strand_id
1 'polypeptide(L)'
;SADKIIASPSTITGSIGIFGMLMTYEESLAYLGVYTDGVQTTEFGFTSPSKTLPDSLGNLIQRSIERGYEKFITLVADNRNMTLEQVDSIAQGRVWIGSTALELGLVDQLGTMKEALAAAAELAELDNYEVTYIQRTLSPKELFIQELLNNTAVWLVETQIQQSTSPLIGMIRSVVRDIDGITRLNDPKATYALCLECKL
;
A
#
# COMPACT_ATOMS: atom_id res chain seq x y z
N SER A 1 -10.62 12.85 16.40
CA SER A 1 -11.33 14.05 15.93
C SER A 1 -10.42 15.25 16.15
N ALA A 2 -10.68 16.37 15.47
CA ALA A 2 -9.96 17.62 15.65
C ALA A 2 -10.99 18.73 15.88
N ASP A 3 -10.67 19.70 16.74
CA ASP A 3 -11.55 20.84 17.02
C ASP A 3 -11.60 21.83 15.84
N LYS A 4 -10.52 21.91 15.05
CA LYS A 4 -10.44 22.73 13.84
C LYS A 4 -9.52 22.08 12.80
N ILE A 5 -9.93 22.11 11.55
CA ILE A 5 -9.21 21.58 10.38
C ILE A 5 -8.83 22.75 9.48
N ILE A 6 -7.52 22.90 9.24
CA ILE A 6 -6.96 23.94 8.36
C ILE A 6 -6.25 23.26 7.19
N ALA A 7 -6.53 23.70 5.97
CA ALA A 7 -5.91 23.15 4.76
C ALA A 7 -5.33 24.25 3.87
N SER A 8 -4.27 23.95 3.12
CA SER A 8 -3.80 24.85 2.08
C SER A 8 -4.83 24.88 0.93
N PRO A 9 -4.97 25.98 0.18
CA PRO A 9 -5.85 26.01 -1.00
C PRO A 9 -5.59 24.86 -1.99
N SER A 10 -4.33 24.42 -2.11
CA SER A 10 -3.90 23.34 -3.00
C SER A 10 -3.82 21.96 -2.32
N THR A 11 -4.20 21.83 -1.05
CA THR A 11 -4.26 20.53 -0.37
C THR A 11 -5.18 19.58 -1.14
N ILE A 12 -4.73 18.35 -1.39
CA ILE A 12 -5.56 17.28 -1.92
C ILE A 12 -6.14 16.52 -0.72
N THR A 13 -7.47 16.53 -0.58
CA THR A 13 -8.19 15.91 0.54
C THR A 13 -9.50 15.28 0.05
N GLY A 14 -10.41 14.94 0.97
CA GLY A 14 -11.63 14.19 0.69
C GLY A 14 -11.32 12.70 0.61
N SER A 15 -11.63 12.07 -0.52
CA SER A 15 -11.53 10.63 -0.73
C SER A 15 -12.31 9.84 0.35
N ILE A 16 -13.48 10.36 0.72
CA ILE A 16 -14.37 9.72 1.68
C ILE A 16 -15.04 8.56 0.94
N GLY A 17 -14.44 7.38 1.03
CA GLY A 17 -14.85 6.17 0.33
C GLY A 17 -14.08 4.95 0.83
N ILE A 18 -14.60 3.77 0.52
CA ILE A 18 -13.96 2.49 0.85
C ILE A 18 -14.02 1.61 -0.39
N PHE A 19 -12.92 0.93 -0.69
CA PHE A 19 -12.88 -0.08 -1.74
C PHE A 19 -12.10 -1.31 -1.24
N GLY A 20 -12.40 -2.45 -1.84
CA GLY A 20 -11.66 -3.70 -1.67
C GLY A 20 -11.31 -4.28 -3.03
N MET A 21 -10.15 -4.92 -3.12
CA MET A 21 -9.70 -5.58 -4.35
C MET A 21 -9.24 -6.98 -4.02
N LEU A 22 -9.75 -7.96 -4.77
CA LEU A 22 -9.28 -9.33 -4.75
C LEU A 22 -8.90 -9.72 -6.18
N MET A 23 -7.71 -10.27 -6.33
CA MET A 23 -7.23 -10.78 -7.60
C MET A 23 -7.29 -12.31 -7.57
N THR A 24 -7.85 -12.88 -8.63
CA THR A 24 -7.85 -14.32 -8.87
C THR A 24 -7.10 -14.61 -10.18
N TYR A 25 -6.50 -15.80 -10.28
CA TYR A 25 -5.64 -16.20 -11.38
C TYR A 25 -6.03 -17.56 -11.95
N GLU A 26 -7.25 -18.04 -11.67
CA GLU A 26 -7.73 -19.35 -12.10
C GLU A 26 -7.68 -19.53 -13.62
N GLU A 27 -8.05 -18.50 -14.39
CA GLU A 27 -8.04 -18.56 -15.85
C GLU A 27 -6.61 -18.52 -16.40
N SER A 28 -5.75 -17.72 -15.77
CA SER A 28 -4.32 -17.63 -16.12
C SER A 28 -3.61 -18.96 -15.87
N LEU A 29 -3.92 -19.62 -14.75
CA LEU A 29 -3.38 -20.94 -14.42
C LEU A 29 -3.96 -22.04 -15.31
N ALA A 30 -5.26 -21.99 -15.62
CA ALA A 30 -5.89 -22.94 -16.52
C ALA A 30 -5.26 -22.88 -17.93
N TYR A 31 -4.89 -21.70 -18.42
CA TYR A 31 -4.15 -21.54 -19.67
C TYR A 31 -2.78 -22.26 -19.64
N LEU A 32 -2.12 -22.26 -18.48
CA LEU A 32 -0.85 -22.98 -18.26
C LEU A 32 -1.05 -24.48 -17.96
N GLY A 33 -2.28 -24.99 -18.02
CA GLY A 33 -2.62 -26.37 -17.69
C GLY A 33 -2.59 -26.69 -16.19
N VAL A 34 -2.61 -25.67 -15.33
CA VAL A 34 -2.62 -25.81 -13.87
C VAL A 34 -4.04 -25.62 -13.36
N TYR A 35 -4.57 -26.63 -12.67
CA TYR A 35 -5.91 -26.62 -12.10
C TYR A 35 -5.85 -26.81 -10.58
N THR A 36 -6.80 -26.20 -9.86
CA THR A 36 -6.93 -26.34 -8.40
C THR A 36 -8.27 -26.96 -8.06
N ASP A 37 -8.25 -28.07 -7.32
CA ASP A 37 -9.45 -28.72 -6.76
C ASP A 37 -9.30 -28.93 -5.25
N GLY A 38 -10.38 -29.26 -4.54
CA GLY A 38 -10.34 -29.65 -3.13
C GLY A 38 -11.70 -29.64 -2.47
N VAL A 39 -11.78 -30.32 -1.32
CA VAL A 39 -12.98 -30.38 -0.48
C VAL A 39 -12.93 -29.32 0.61
N GLN A 40 -14.08 -28.73 0.92
CA GLN A 40 -14.21 -27.67 1.94
C GLN A 40 -15.43 -27.95 2.81
N THR A 41 -15.36 -27.62 4.10
CA THR A 41 -16.49 -27.75 5.02
C THR A 41 -17.47 -26.57 4.96
N THR A 42 -17.08 -25.47 4.30
CA THR A 42 -17.88 -24.24 4.16
C THR A 42 -17.68 -23.63 2.78
N GLU A 43 -18.71 -22.95 2.27
CA GLU A 43 -18.67 -22.21 1.00
C GLU A 43 -17.92 -20.86 1.10
N PHE A 44 -17.58 -20.42 2.32
CA PHE A 44 -16.84 -19.18 2.57
C PHE A 44 -15.32 -19.37 2.59
N GLY A 45 -14.84 -20.60 2.36
CA GLY A 45 -13.42 -20.92 2.28
C GLY A 45 -12.79 -20.36 1.01
N PHE A 46 -12.42 -19.08 1.01
CA PHE A 46 -11.48 -18.55 0.02
C PHE A 46 -10.06 -18.64 0.57
N THR A 47 -9.36 -19.68 0.14
CA THR A 47 -8.05 -20.05 0.67
C THR A 47 -6.92 -19.85 -0.33
N SER A 48 -7.24 -19.57 -1.60
CA SER A 48 -6.24 -19.42 -2.66
C SER A 48 -6.71 -18.47 -3.77
N PRO A 49 -5.83 -17.56 -4.25
CA PRO A 49 -6.03 -16.79 -5.48
C PRO A 49 -6.13 -17.65 -6.75
N SER A 50 -5.81 -18.94 -6.67
CA SER A 50 -5.94 -19.87 -7.80
C SER A 50 -7.38 -20.37 -8.05
N LYS A 51 -8.35 -19.90 -7.26
CA LYS A 51 -9.77 -20.22 -7.41
C LYS A 51 -10.59 -18.95 -7.62
N THR A 52 -11.70 -19.08 -8.33
CA THR A 52 -12.71 -18.02 -8.47
C THR A 52 -13.28 -17.65 -7.10
N LEU A 53 -13.51 -16.35 -6.87
CA LEU A 53 -14.18 -15.84 -5.68
C LEU A 53 -15.64 -16.31 -5.66
N PRO A 54 -16.11 -17.06 -4.64
CA PRO A 54 -17.50 -17.46 -4.56
C PRO A 54 -18.43 -16.25 -4.36
N ASP A 55 -19.58 -16.23 -5.04
CA ASP A 55 -20.57 -15.13 -4.92
C ASP A 55 -21.02 -14.90 -3.49
N SER A 56 -21.16 -15.96 -2.69
CA SER A 56 -21.54 -15.86 -1.27
C SER A 56 -20.51 -15.08 -0.44
N LEU A 57 -19.22 -15.29 -0.71
CA LEU A 57 -18.14 -14.54 -0.08
C LEU A 57 -18.01 -13.13 -0.67
N GLY A 58 -18.17 -12.97 -1.98
CA GLY A 58 -18.19 -11.66 -2.63
C GLY A 58 -19.26 -10.74 -2.04
N ASN A 59 -20.47 -11.25 -1.85
CA ASN A 59 -21.57 -10.52 -1.19
C ASN A 59 -21.25 -10.19 0.28
N LEU A 60 -20.58 -11.09 1.01
CA LEU A 60 -20.17 -10.82 2.38
C LEU A 60 -19.14 -9.69 2.45
N ILE A 61 -18.14 -9.70 1.56
CA ILE A 61 -17.15 -8.63 1.43
C ILE A 61 -17.86 -7.32 1.09
N GLN A 62 -18.76 -7.33 0.11
CA GLN A 62 -19.53 -6.15 -0.32
C GLN A 62 -20.30 -5.53 0.86
N ARG A 63 -21.01 -6.33 1.66
CA ARG A 63 -21.69 -5.85 2.87
C ARG A 63 -20.73 -5.28 3.91
N SER A 64 -19.52 -5.83 4.01
CA SER A 64 -18.48 -5.28 4.88
C SER A 64 -17.98 -3.92 4.39
N ILE A 65 -17.84 -3.73 3.07
CA ILE A 65 -17.49 -2.44 2.47
C ILE A 65 -18.60 -1.41 2.71
N GLU A 66 -19.86 -1.78 2.46
CA GLU A 66 -21.03 -0.91 2.67
C GLU A 66 -21.13 -0.45 4.12
N ARG A 67 -21.00 -1.38 5.08
CA ARG A 67 -20.99 -1.06 6.51
C ARG A 67 -19.83 -0.15 6.89
N GLY A 68 -18.65 -0.37 6.29
CA GLY A 68 -17.50 0.50 6.50
C GLY A 68 -17.76 1.90 5.97
N TYR A 69 -18.36 2.01 4.77
CA TYR A 69 -18.67 3.28 4.14
C TYR A 69 -19.67 4.08 4.97
N GLU A 70 -20.77 3.43 5.40
CA GLU A 70 -21.77 4.01 6.31
C GLU A 70 -21.08 4.57 7.57
N LYS A 71 -20.24 3.76 8.23
CA LYS A 71 -19.48 4.21 9.41
C LYS A 71 -18.60 5.43 9.11
N PHE A 72 -17.95 5.47 7.95
CA PHE A 72 -17.07 6.58 7.59
C PHE A 72 -17.88 7.86 7.37
N ILE A 73 -18.97 7.82 6.60
CA ILE A 73 -19.81 8.99 6.38
C ILE A 73 -20.51 9.45 7.67
N THR A 74 -20.88 8.54 8.57
CA THR A 74 -21.39 8.90 9.91
C THR A 74 -20.35 9.65 10.72
N LEU A 75 -19.09 9.18 10.75
CA LEU A 75 -18.02 9.87 11.46
C LEU A 75 -17.80 11.29 10.92
N VAL A 76 -17.84 11.47 9.60
CA VAL A 76 -17.72 12.80 8.99
C VAL A 76 -18.94 13.65 9.33
N ALA A 77 -20.15 13.12 9.22
CA ALA A 77 -21.40 13.81 9.54
C ALA A 77 -21.38 14.35 10.98
N ASP A 78 -21.04 13.50 11.95
CA ASP A 78 -20.99 13.85 13.36
C ASP A 78 -19.95 14.94 13.66
N ASN A 79 -18.77 14.87 13.03
CA ASN A 79 -17.67 15.81 13.31
C ASN A 79 -17.75 17.12 12.50
N ARG A 80 -18.51 17.13 11.40
CA ARG A 80 -18.70 18.32 10.54
C ARG A 80 -20.09 18.94 10.69
N ASN A 81 -20.91 18.41 11.61
CA ASN A 81 -22.27 18.84 11.86
C ASN A 81 -23.11 18.88 10.57
N MET A 82 -23.03 17.79 9.80
CA MET A 82 -23.75 17.58 8.54
C MET A 82 -24.72 16.41 8.68
N THR A 83 -25.76 16.35 7.84
CA THR A 83 -26.56 15.13 7.71
C THR A 83 -25.80 14.07 6.90
N LEU A 84 -26.19 12.81 7.05
CA LEU A 84 -25.61 11.72 6.25
C LEU A 84 -25.78 11.95 4.75
N GLU A 85 -26.94 12.46 4.32
CA GLU A 85 -27.23 12.76 2.93
C GLU A 85 -26.33 13.87 2.39
N GLN A 86 -26.06 14.89 3.20
CA GLN A 86 -25.13 15.96 2.82
C GLN A 86 -23.73 15.39 2.61
N VAL A 87 -23.22 14.59 3.55
CA VAL A 87 -21.90 13.96 3.44
C VAL A 87 -21.85 13.03 2.23
N ASP A 88 -22.84 12.16 2.05
CA ASP A 88 -22.89 11.24 0.92
C ASP A 88 -22.89 11.98 -0.43
N SER A 89 -23.61 13.10 -0.51
CA SER A 89 -23.68 13.94 -1.71
C SER A 89 -22.34 14.56 -2.12
N ILE A 90 -21.36 14.64 -1.20
CA ILE A 90 -19.99 15.14 -1.43
C ILE A 90 -18.90 14.06 -1.26
N ALA A 91 -19.26 12.86 -0.81
CA ALA A 91 -18.38 11.71 -0.62
C ALA A 91 -18.28 10.86 -1.90
N GLN A 92 -18.55 9.55 -1.83
CA GLN A 92 -18.46 8.61 -2.96
C GLN A 92 -17.03 8.46 -3.52
N GLY A 93 -16.01 8.58 -2.65
CA GLY A 93 -14.60 8.46 -3.03
C GLY A 93 -14.03 9.66 -3.80
N ARG A 94 -14.81 10.73 -4.00
CA ARG A 94 -14.34 11.95 -4.69
C ARG A 94 -13.23 12.65 -3.91
N VAL A 95 -12.26 13.14 -4.64
CA VAL A 95 -11.14 13.94 -4.14
C VAL A 95 -11.46 15.42 -4.34
N TRP A 96 -11.12 16.23 -3.34
CA TRP A 96 -11.36 17.67 -3.34
C TRP A 96 -10.05 18.42 -3.12
N ILE A 97 -9.91 19.56 -3.78
CA ILE A 97 -8.87 20.54 -3.43
C ILE A 97 -9.29 21.30 -2.17
N GLY A 98 -8.32 21.81 -1.40
CA GLY A 98 -8.57 22.44 -0.10
C GLY A 98 -9.56 23.59 -0.16
N SER A 99 -9.51 24.42 -1.22
CA SER A 99 -10.49 25.49 -1.42
C SER A 99 -11.92 24.97 -1.56
N THR A 100 -12.13 23.92 -2.35
CA THR A 100 -13.44 23.28 -2.48
C THR A 100 -13.84 22.56 -1.20
N ALA A 101 -12.90 21.93 -0.50
CA ALA A 101 -13.18 21.28 0.77
C ALA A 101 -13.68 22.27 1.84
N LEU A 102 -13.20 23.53 1.82
CA LEU A 102 -13.74 24.60 2.65
C LEU A 102 -15.19 24.94 2.25
N GLU A 103 -15.46 25.13 0.96
CA GLU A 103 -16.83 25.43 0.45
C GLU A 103 -17.84 24.32 0.80
N LEU A 104 -17.38 23.06 0.78
CA LEU A 104 -18.18 21.89 1.13
C LEU A 104 -18.25 21.64 2.65
N GLY A 105 -17.58 22.45 3.48
CA GLY A 105 -17.58 22.33 4.95
C GLY A 105 -16.75 21.17 5.51
N LEU A 106 -15.92 20.53 4.69
CA LEU A 106 -14.99 19.46 5.12
C LEU A 106 -13.77 20.01 5.87
N VAL A 107 -13.46 21.29 5.69
CA VAL A 107 -12.36 22.04 6.32
C VAL A 107 -12.93 23.34 6.89
N ASP A 108 -12.36 23.86 7.98
CA ASP A 108 -12.85 25.06 8.65
C ASP A 108 -12.23 26.36 8.12
N GLN A 109 -10.98 26.30 7.64
CA GLN A 109 -10.26 27.48 7.18
C GLN A 109 -9.13 27.11 6.21
N LEU A 110 -8.80 28.02 5.29
CA LEU A 110 -7.61 27.92 4.47
C LEU A 110 -6.39 28.53 5.18
N GLY A 111 -5.26 27.83 5.12
CA GLY A 111 -4.03 28.28 5.76
C GLY A 111 -2.90 27.26 5.67
N THR A 112 -1.87 27.52 6.46
CA THR A 112 -0.66 26.72 6.58
C THR A 112 -0.50 26.21 8.02
N MET A 113 0.63 25.57 8.29
CA MET A 113 1.00 25.17 9.65
C MET A 113 1.00 26.35 10.63
N LYS A 114 1.34 27.56 10.18
CA LYS A 114 1.35 28.75 11.04
C LYS A 114 -0.04 29.08 11.57
N GLU A 115 -1.05 29.08 10.70
CA GLU A 115 -2.44 29.33 11.07
C GLU A 115 -3.00 28.20 11.94
N ALA A 116 -2.58 26.95 11.69
CA ALA A 116 -2.94 25.81 12.53
C ALA A 116 -2.40 25.93 13.96
N LEU A 117 -1.13 26.31 14.12
CA LEU A 117 -0.51 26.54 15.43
C LEU A 117 -1.15 27.70 16.18
N ALA A 118 -1.42 28.80 15.48
CA ALA A 118 -2.11 29.96 16.06
C ALA A 118 -3.52 29.60 16.56
N ALA A 119 -4.28 28.86 15.74
CA ALA A 119 -5.61 28.40 16.14
C ALA A 119 -5.57 27.43 17.33
N ALA A 120 -4.57 26.53 17.39
CA ALA A 120 -4.39 25.64 18.52
C ALA A 120 -4.05 26.40 19.82
N ALA A 121 -3.17 27.40 19.74
CA ALA A 121 -2.83 28.26 20.87
C ALA A 121 -4.05 29.08 21.36
N GLU A 122 -4.86 29.59 20.44
CA GLU A 122 -6.10 30.31 20.75
C GLU A 122 -7.11 29.41 21.46
N LEU A 123 -7.35 28.19 20.95
CA LEU A 123 -8.23 27.20 21.58
C LEU A 123 -7.76 26.75 22.97
N ALA A 124 -6.46 26.82 23.22
CA ALA A 124 -5.84 26.48 24.51
C ALA A 124 -5.65 27.70 25.44
N GLU A 125 -6.09 28.89 25.03
CA GLU A 125 -5.93 30.14 25.79
C GLU A 125 -4.46 30.44 26.15
N LEU A 126 -3.54 30.20 25.21
CA LEU A 126 -2.10 30.40 25.41
C LEU A 126 -1.59 31.69 24.74
N ASP A 127 -1.13 32.64 25.56
CA ASP A 127 -0.47 33.86 25.07
C ASP A 127 0.99 33.61 24.64
N ASN A 128 1.67 32.69 25.31
CA ASN A 128 3.06 32.33 25.03
C ASN A 128 3.19 30.81 24.96
N TYR A 129 3.78 30.31 23.87
CA TYR A 129 4.00 28.89 23.65
C TYR A 129 5.29 28.66 22.87
N GLU A 130 5.87 27.47 23.05
CA GLU A 130 6.99 26.99 22.26
C GLU A 130 6.54 25.80 21.42
N VAL A 131 6.98 25.76 20.17
CA VAL A 131 6.66 24.68 19.24
C VAL A 131 7.83 23.71 19.20
N THR A 132 7.63 22.50 19.74
CA THR A 132 8.60 21.42 19.64
C THR A 132 8.11 20.37 18.67
N TYR A 133 8.90 20.07 17.64
CA TYR A 133 8.63 18.96 16.74
C TYR A 133 9.11 17.65 17.37
N ILE A 134 8.17 16.80 17.80
CA ILE A 134 8.51 15.47 18.28
C ILE A 134 8.68 14.56 17.07
N GLN A 135 9.94 14.26 16.74
CA GLN A 135 10.25 13.21 15.78
C GLN A 135 10.28 11.87 16.50
N ARG A 136 9.50 10.91 16.01
CA ARG A 136 9.59 9.53 16.49
C ARG A 136 10.96 8.98 16.10
N THR A 137 11.79 8.71 17.09
CA THR A 137 13.01 7.92 16.87
C THR A 137 12.60 6.49 16.53
N LEU A 138 13.05 5.99 15.38
CA LEU A 138 12.83 4.60 14.99
C LEU A 138 13.52 3.68 16.00
N SER A 139 12.86 2.59 16.37
CA SER A 139 13.49 1.57 17.22
C SER A 139 14.66 0.90 16.46
N PRO A 140 15.62 0.25 17.16
CA PRO A 140 16.71 -0.46 16.51
C PRO A 140 16.26 -1.48 15.45
N LYS A 141 15.12 -2.15 15.69
CA LYS A 141 14.53 -3.09 14.72
C LYS A 141 14.02 -2.38 13.48
N GLU A 142 13.40 -1.22 13.65
CA GLU A 142 12.86 -0.43 12.54
C GLU A 142 13.96 0.22 11.72
N LEU A 143 15.01 0.74 12.39
CA LEU A 143 16.23 1.20 11.72
C LEU A 143 16.85 0.06 10.90
N PHE A 144 16.96 -1.14 11.46
CA PHE A 144 17.47 -2.31 10.72
C PHE A 144 16.62 -2.66 9.49
N ILE A 145 15.28 -2.71 9.63
CA ILE A 145 14.38 -2.98 8.49
C ILE A 145 14.48 -1.86 7.45
N GLN A 146 14.56 -0.61 7.90
CA GLN A 146 14.74 0.53 7.01
C GLN A 146 16.08 0.44 6.27
N GLU A 147 17.18 0.09 6.93
CA GLU A 147 18.49 -0.13 6.30
C GLU A 147 18.43 -1.27 5.28
N LEU A 148 17.73 -2.36 5.61
CA LEU A 148 17.54 -3.52 4.75
C LEU A 148 16.72 -3.17 3.48
N LEU A 149 15.67 -2.36 3.62
CA LEU A 149 14.77 -1.97 2.53
C LEU A 149 15.29 -0.75 1.73
N ASN A 150 15.97 0.20 2.37
CA ASN A 150 16.64 1.33 1.70
C ASN A 150 17.88 0.87 0.93
N ASN A 151 18.40 -0.32 1.22
CA ASN A 151 19.29 -1.02 0.31
C ASN A 151 18.50 -1.43 -0.94
N THR A 152 18.35 -0.45 -1.83
CA THR A 152 18.28 -0.53 -3.30
C THR A 152 19.42 -1.37 -3.94
N ALA A 153 20.16 -2.09 -3.11
CA ALA A 153 21.31 -2.94 -3.37
C ALA A 153 20.94 -4.36 -3.80
N VAL A 154 19.71 -4.70 -4.19
CA VAL A 154 19.52 -6.00 -4.88
C VAL A 154 20.32 -6.02 -6.20
N TRP A 155 20.54 -4.85 -6.82
CA TRP A 155 21.44 -4.68 -7.96
C TRP A 155 22.93 -4.49 -7.58
N LEU A 156 23.24 -4.03 -6.37
CA LEU A 156 24.63 -3.86 -5.88
C LEU A 156 25.19 -5.12 -5.18
N VAL A 157 24.33 -6.05 -4.76
CA VAL A 157 24.74 -7.34 -4.18
C VAL A 157 25.50 -8.18 -5.23
N GLU A 158 25.20 -8.02 -6.52
CA GLU A 158 25.93 -8.68 -7.61
C GLU A 158 27.43 -8.29 -7.63
N THR A 159 27.76 -7.04 -7.27
CA THR A 159 29.15 -6.54 -7.29
C THR A 159 29.94 -6.88 -6.02
N GLN A 160 29.28 -7.09 -4.87
CA GLN A 160 29.98 -7.37 -3.59
C GLN A 160 30.13 -8.86 -3.27
N ILE A 161 29.33 -9.74 -3.89
CA ILE A 161 29.47 -11.20 -3.77
C ILE A 161 30.78 -11.73 -4.41
N GLN A 162 31.35 -11.01 -5.39
CA GLN A 162 32.61 -11.41 -6.02
C GLN A 162 33.83 -11.33 -5.10
N GLN A 163 33.83 -10.48 -4.06
CA GLN A 163 35.01 -10.24 -3.22
C GLN A 163 34.96 -10.90 -1.82
N SER A 164 33.85 -11.52 -1.43
CA SER A 164 33.73 -12.16 -0.12
C SER A 164 34.31 -13.57 -0.10
N THR A 165 35.14 -13.90 0.89
CA THR A 165 35.78 -15.22 1.08
C THR A 165 35.01 -16.15 2.01
N SER A 166 33.76 -15.83 2.37
CA SER A 166 32.95 -16.68 3.26
C SER A 166 32.61 -18.04 2.61
N PRO A 167 32.76 -19.17 3.33
CA PRO A 167 32.39 -20.51 2.85
C PRO A 167 30.92 -20.61 2.43
N LEU A 168 30.03 -19.85 3.09
CA LEU A 168 28.60 -19.79 2.76
C LEU A 168 28.36 -19.13 1.40
N ILE A 169 29.17 -18.11 1.06
CA ILE A 169 29.14 -17.46 -0.26
C ILE A 169 29.72 -18.39 -1.34
N GLY A 170 30.65 -19.29 -1.00
CA GLY A 170 31.13 -20.33 -1.90
C GLY A 170 30.02 -21.29 -2.37
N MET A 171 29.06 -21.59 -1.49
CA MET A 171 27.87 -22.40 -1.80
C MET A 171 26.85 -21.63 -2.66
N ILE A 172 26.69 -20.33 -2.41
CA ILE A 172 25.86 -19.47 -3.27
C ILE A 172 26.50 -19.33 -4.66
N ARG A 173 27.83 -19.29 -4.77
CA ARG A 173 28.54 -19.25 -6.07
C ARG A 173 28.32 -20.47 -6.94
N SER A 174 28.16 -21.68 -6.39
CA SER A 174 27.87 -22.85 -7.23
C SER A 174 26.49 -22.74 -7.86
N VAL A 175 25.51 -22.27 -7.10
CA VAL A 175 24.14 -22.05 -7.59
C VAL A 175 24.09 -20.90 -8.62
N VAL A 176 24.83 -19.81 -8.40
CA VAL A 176 24.90 -18.68 -9.34
C VAL A 176 25.62 -19.04 -10.64
N ARG A 177 26.65 -19.92 -10.59
CA ARG A 177 27.35 -20.37 -11.81
C ARG A 177 26.44 -21.14 -12.75
N ASP A 178 25.49 -21.89 -12.20
CA ASP A 178 24.50 -22.64 -12.97
C ASP A 178 23.44 -21.71 -13.59
N ILE A 179 23.22 -20.52 -12.99
CA ILE A 179 22.31 -19.49 -13.51
C ILE A 179 22.93 -18.67 -14.65
N ASP A 180 24.26 -18.49 -14.70
CA ASP A 180 24.94 -17.82 -15.83
C ASP A 180 24.75 -18.56 -17.17
N GLY A 181 24.51 -19.87 -17.13
CA GLY A 181 24.13 -20.63 -18.33
C GLY A 181 22.74 -20.26 -18.87
N ILE A 182 21.82 -19.89 -17.98
CA ILE A 182 20.43 -19.56 -18.31
C ILE A 182 20.31 -18.11 -18.80
N THR A 183 21.09 -17.18 -18.25
CA THR A 183 21.11 -15.77 -18.70
C THR A 183 21.68 -15.61 -20.12
N ARG A 184 22.51 -16.57 -20.57
CA ARG A 184 23.01 -16.64 -21.95
C ARG A 184 21.97 -17.15 -22.97
N LEU A 185 20.82 -17.65 -22.51
CA LEU A 185 19.72 -18.07 -23.36
C LEU A 185 18.79 -16.89 -23.68
N ASN A 186 19.34 -15.87 -24.36
CA ASN A 186 18.60 -14.64 -24.71
C ASN A 186 18.39 -14.45 -26.22
N ASP A 187 18.50 -15.52 -27.01
CA ASP A 187 18.32 -15.44 -28.46
C ASP A 187 16.85 -15.10 -28.77
N PRO A 188 16.57 -13.99 -29.50
CA PRO A 188 15.21 -13.54 -29.76
C PRO A 188 14.41 -14.50 -30.66
N LYS A 189 15.06 -15.47 -31.32
CA LYS A 189 14.43 -16.56 -32.07
C LYS A 189 14.41 -17.88 -31.30
N ALA A 190 14.77 -17.87 -30.00
CA ALA A 190 14.78 -19.00 -29.10
C ALA A 190 15.54 -20.24 -29.60
N THR A 191 16.59 -20.04 -30.40
CA THR A 191 17.40 -21.14 -30.96
C THR A 191 18.75 -21.20 -30.26
N TYR A 192 19.09 -22.35 -29.67
CA TYR A 192 20.30 -22.51 -28.85
C TYR A 192 21.07 -23.78 -29.23
N ALA A 193 22.40 -23.67 -29.29
CA ALA A 193 23.31 -24.81 -29.41
C ALA A 193 24.30 -24.77 -28.23
N LEU A 194 24.23 -25.76 -27.36
CA LEU A 194 25.06 -25.84 -26.14
C LEU A 194 25.98 -27.06 -26.24
N CYS A 195 27.29 -26.84 -26.14
CA CYS A 195 28.28 -27.91 -26.02
C CYS A 195 28.51 -28.21 -24.53
N LEU A 196 28.03 -29.35 -24.05
CA LEU A 196 28.11 -29.71 -22.63
C LEU A 196 29.48 -30.23 -22.19
N GLU A 197 30.38 -30.55 -23.12
CA GLU A 197 31.71 -31.13 -22.83
C GLU A 197 32.90 -30.31 -23.34
N CYS A 198 32.69 -29.09 -23.81
CA CYS A 198 33.76 -28.23 -24.27
C CYS A 198 34.51 -27.61 -23.07
N LYS A 199 35.40 -28.38 -22.44
CA LYS A 199 36.39 -27.86 -21.47
C LYS A 199 37.69 -27.49 -22.20
N LEU A 200 38.16 -26.27 -22.00
CA LEU A 200 39.58 -25.88 -22.09
C LEU A 200 40.04 -25.52 -20.68
#